data_AF-A0A699UFS1-F1
#
_entry.id   AF-A0A699UFS1-F1
#
_cell.length_a   1.000
_cell.length_b   1.000
_cell.length_c   1.000
_cell.angle_alpha   90.00
_cell.angle_beta   90.00
_cell.angle_gamma   90.00
#
_symmetry.space_group_name_H-M   'P 1'
#
loop_
_entity.id
_entity.type
_entity.pdbx_description
1 polymer ?
#
loop_
_entity_poly.entity_id
_entity_poly.type
_entity_poly.pdbx_seq_one_letter_code
_entity_poly.pdbx_strand_id
1 'polypeptide(L)'
;MCDEKIVRVPFGNKTLIIQCDGSNNGTQLNIISCTKNRKYMVKGYLVFLANITTKTIKDKSEEKRLENVPIFRDFSEVFPEDLPGLLPTRQVEFQIDLIHGAAPVARAPYRLAPSEMKELSDQLQEL
;
A
#
# COMPACT_ATOMS: atom_id res chain seq x y z
N MET A 1 -13.98 3.86 -18.62
CA MET A 1 -13.84 3.52 -20.05
C MET A 1 -12.54 2.74 -20.15
N CYS A 2 -12.56 1.46 -20.53
CA CYS A 2 -11.32 0.71 -20.72
C CYS A 2 -10.78 1.04 -22.10
N ASP A 3 -9.67 1.78 -22.18
CA ASP A 3 -9.06 2.15 -23.45
C ASP A 3 -8.45 0.91 -24.12
N GLU A 4 -8.98 0.56 -25.28
CA GLU A 4 -8.41 -0.44 -26.16
C GLU A 4 -6.97 -0.04 -26.54
N LYS A 5 -6.00 -0.93 -26.31
CA LYS A 5 -4.60 -0.66 -26.66
C LYS A 5 -4.13 -1.59 -27.77
N ILE A 6 -3.67 -0.98 -28.86
CA ILE A 6 -3.08 -1.68 -30.00
C ILE A 6 -1.58 -1.35 -30.06
N VAL A 7 -0.74 -2.37 -29.95
CA VAL A 7 0.72 -2.28 -30.13
C VAL A 7 1.08 -2.86 -31.50
N ARG A 8 1.79 -2.07 -32.32
CA ARG A 8 2.27 -2.48 -33.64
C ARG A 8 3.78 -2.63 -33.62
N VAL A 9 4.29 -3.83 -33.89
CA VAL A 9 5.73 -4.13 -33.91
C VAL A 9 6.12 -4.54 -35.33
N PRO A 10 6.98 -3.78 -36.04
CA PRO A 10 7.46 -4.18 -37.36
C PRO A 10 8.36 -5.43 -37.25
N PHE A 11 8.14 -6.40 -38.14
CA PHE A 11 8.84 -7.68 -38.20
C PHE A 11 9.11 -8.10 -39.64
N GLY A 12 10.31 -7.80 -40.14
CA GLY A 12 10.66 -7.99 -41.54
C GLY A 12 9.73 -7.19 -42.45
N ASN A 13 9.07 -7.86 -43.40
CA ASN A 13 8.09 -7.25 -44.32
C ASN A 13 6.65 -7.25 -43.77
N LYS A 14 6.45 -7.64 -42.50
CA LYS A 14 5.15 -7.76 -41.84
C LYS A 14 5.10 -6.90 -40.58
N THR A 15 3.92 -6.63 -40.07
CA THR A 15 3.72 -5.95 -38.78
C THR A 15 2.92 -6.85 -37.87
N LEU A 16 3.45 -7.15 -36.69
CA LEU A 16 2.72 -7.84 -35.63
C LEU A 16 1.81 -6.83 -34.93
N ILE A 17 0.53 -7.17 -34.80
CA ILE A 17 -0.48 -6.34 -34.13
C ILE A 17 -0.92 -7.07 -32.87
N ILE A 18 -0.67 -6.46 -31.72
CA ILE A 18 -1.10 -6.96 -30.41
C ILE A 18 -2.24 -6.05 -29.95
N GLN A 19 -3.44 -6.59 -29.88
CA GLN A 19 -4.65 -5.88 -29.46
C GLN A 19 -5.04 -6.41 -28.08
N CYS A 20 -5.06 -5.52 -27.09
CA CYS A 20 -5.57 -5.81 -25.76
C CYS A 20 -6.88 -5.03 -25.59
N ASP A 21 -8.01 -5.72 -25.61
CA ASP A 21 -9.30 -5.15 -25.25
C ASP A 21 -9.53 -5.27 -23.74
N GLY A 22 -10.12 -4.24 -23.13
CA GLY A 22 -10.48 -4.27 -21.70
C GLY A 22 -11.78 -5.05 -21.42
N SER A 23 -12.21 -5.88 -22.36
CA SER A 23 -13.43 -6.68 -22.31
C SER A 23 -13.11 -8.03 -21.67
N ASN A 24 -13.94 -8.47 -20.73
CA ASN A 24 -13.85 -9.83 -20.18
C ASN A 24 -14.21 -10.91 -21.21
N ASN A 25 -14.60 -10.52 -22.42
CA ASN A 25 -15.03 -11.40 -23.49
C ASN A 25 -13.96 -11.46 -24.61
N GLY A 26 -12.86 -12.14 -24.31
CA GLY A 26 -12.28 -13.10 -25.24
C GLY A 26 -11.25 -12.61 -26.27
N THR A 27 -10.00 -12.47 -25.83
CA THR A 27 -8.91 -13.22 -26.45
C THR A 27 -8.19 -14.01 -25.36
N GLN A 28 -8.29 -15.34 -25.42
CA GLN A 28 -7.53 -16.21 -24.52
C GLN A 28 -6.05 -16.08 -24.89
N LEU A 29 -5.34 -15.17 -24.23
CA LEU A 29 -3.88 -15.09 -24.38
C LEU A 29 -3.31 -16.44 -23.96
N ASN A 30 -2.59 -17.09 -24.86
CA ASN A 30 -1.90 -18.33 -24.57
C ASN A 30 -0.71 -18.04 -23.65
N ILE A 31 -0.95 -18.04 -22.34
CA ILE A 31 0.09 -17.88 -21.33
C ILE A 31 0.98 -19.11 -21.36
N ILE A 32 2.29 -18.90 -21.54
CA ILE A 32 3.29 -19.96 -21.51
C ILE A 32 4.20 -19.80 -20.28
N SER A 33 4.73 -20.92 -19.77
CA SER A 33 5.70 -20.90 -18.69
C SER A 33 7.08 -20.39 -19.14
N CYS A 34 7.88 -19.93 -18.18
CA CYS A 34 9.26 -19.49 -18.42
C CYS A 34 10.14 -20.60 -19.05
N THR A 35 9.93 -21.86 -18.68
CA THR A 35 10.64 -23.02 -19.25
C THR A 35 10.31 -23.20 -20.73
N LYS A 36 9.04 -23.05 -21.12
CA LYS A 36 8.63 -23.08 -22.53
C LYS A 36 9.24 -21.91 -23.30
N ASN A 37 9.24 -20.71 -22.72
CA ASN A 37 9.88 -19.54 -23.34
C ASN A 37 11.38 -19.78 -23.62
N ARG A 38 12.13 -20.30 -22.63
CA ARG A 38 13.55 -20.65 -22.79
C ARG A 38 13.78 -21.66 -23.93
N LYS A 39 12.90 -22.66 -24.07
CA LYS A 39 12.97 -23.64 -25.17
C LYS A 39 12.80 -22.97 -26.54
N TYR A 40 11.92 -21.97 -26.65
CA TYR A 40 11.74 -21.22 -27.90
C TYR A 40 12.94 -20.30 -28.19
N MET A 41 13.53 -19.66 -27.18
CA MET A 41 14.77 -18.88 -27.37
C MET A 41 15.92 -19.73 -27.93
N VAL A 42 16.13 -20.94 -27.38
CA VAL A 42 17.19 -21.85 -27.87
C VAL A 42 16.93 -22.33 -29.30
N LYS A 43 15.66 -22.40 -29.72
CA LYS A 43 15.26 -22.72 -31.10
C LYS A 43 15.37 -21.54 -32.07
N GLY A 44 15.82 -20.38 -31.61
CA GLY A 44 16.01 -19.18 -32.44
C GLY A 44 14.74 -18.39 -32.72
N TYR A 45 13.65 -18.60 -31.96
CA TYR A 45 12.47 -17.76 -32.08
C TYR A 45 12.75 -16.36 -31.53
N LEU A 46 12.27 -15.33 -32.24
CA LEU A 46 12.33 -13.94 -31.80
C LEU A 46 11.34 -13.70 -30.66
N VAL A 47 11.83 -13.12 -29.57
CA VAL A 47 11.06 -12.81 -28.37
C VAL A 47 11.03 -11.30 -28.17
N PHE A 48 9.84 -10.77 -27.93
CA PHE A 48 9.64 -9.35 -27.61
C PHE A 48 9.29 -9.21 -26.13
N LEU A 49 9.94 -8.27 -25.46
CA LEU A 49 9.58 -7.88 -24.10
C LEU A 49 8.78 -6.56 -24.16
N ALA A 50 7.58 -6.58 -23.61
CA ALA A 50 6.74 -5.39 -23.48
C ALA A 50 6.54 -5.07 -22.00
N ASN A 51 6.84 -3.84 -21.61
CA ASN A 51 6.48 -3.33 -20.29
C ASN A 51 5.12 -2.64 -20.38
N ILE A 52 4.13 -3.13 -19.64
CA ILE A 52 2.80 -2.55 -19.60
C ILE A 52 2.73 -1.63 -18.39
N THR A 53 2.81 -0.33 -18.62
CA THR A 53 2.51 0.67 -17.60
C THR A 53 1.07 1.13 -17.74
N THR A 54 0.27 0.91 -16.70
CA THR A 54 -0.99 1.63 -16.57
C THR A 54 -0.63 3.07 -16.25
N LYS A 55 -0.83 3.97 -17.22
CA LYS A 55 -0.89 5.40 -16.92
C LYS A 55 -2.16 5.53 -16.06
N THR A 56 -2.02 5.39 -14.74
CA THR A 56 -2.94 6.01 -13.81
C THR A 56 -2.88 7.46 -14.23
N ILE A 57 -3.87 7.89 -15.02
CA ILE A 57 -4.11 9.30 -15.16
C ILE A 57 -4.17 9.74 -13.71
N LYS A 58 -3.29 10.67 -13.31
CA LYS A 58 -3.57 11.53 -12.18
C LYS A 58 -4.78 12.37 -12.59
N ASP A 59 -5.89 11.71 -12.89
CA ASP A 59 -7.17 12.33 -12.76
C ASP A 59 -7.17 12.62 -11.28
N LYS A 60 -7.24 13.91 -10.99
CA LYS A 60 -7.61 14.40 -9.67
C LYS A 60 -9.01 13.93 -9.27
N SER A 61 -9.58 12.90 -9.90
CA SER A 61 -10.66 12.11 -9.34
C SER A 61 -10.00 11.03 -8.48
N GLU A 62 -9.92 11.31 -7.18
CA GLU A 62 -10.03 10.31 -6.14
C GLU A 62 -9.28 9.01 -6.49
N GLU A 63 -7.94 9.08 -6.41
CA GLU A 63 -7.16 7.97 -5.84
C GLU A 63 -8.06 7.29 -4.80
N LYS A 64 -8.22 5.97 -4.79
CA LYS A 64 -9.11 5.24 -3.85
C LYS A 64 -8.70 5.55 -2.41
N ARG A 65 -9.08 6.74 -1.97
CA ARG A 65 -8.84 7.36 -0.70
C ARG A 65 -9.61 6.52 0.29
N LEU A 66 -9.00 6.27 1.44
CA LEU A 66 -9.68 5.47 2.46
C LEU A 66 -11.03 6.11 2.81
N GLU A 67 -11.13 7.43 2.69
CA GLU A 67 -12.33 8.26 2.74
C GLU A 67 -13.49 7.81 1.81
N ASN A 68 -13.22 7.08 0.72
CA ASN A 68 -14.24 6.53 -0.19
C ASN A 68 -14.76 5.16 0.25
N VAL A 69 -14.15 4.52 1.25
CA VAL A 69 -14.66 3.29 1.87
C VAL A 69 -15.81 3.70 2.79
N PRO A 70 -17.04 3.16 2.61
CA PRO A 70 -18.20 3.57 3.40
C PRO A 70 -17.95 3.55 4.90
N ILE A 71 -17.22 2.54 5.39
CA ILE A 71 -16.86 2.40 6.80
C ILE A 71 -15.98 3.56 7.28
N PHE A 72 -14.97 3.98 6.51
CA PHE A 72 -14.08 5.05 6.94
C PHE A 72 -14.79 6.41 6.89
N ARG A 73 -15.67 6.61 5.91
CA ARG A 73 -16.49 7.82 5.79
C ARG A 73 -17.49 7.96 6.93
N ASP A 74 -18.15 6.87 7.29
CA ASP A 74 -19.19 6.86 8.32
C ASP A 74 -18.58 6.93 9.74
N PHE A 75 -17.27 6.68 9.89
CA PHE A 75 -16.53 6.72 11.15
C PHE A 75 -15.25 7.59 11.09
N SER A 76 -15.26 8.66 10.30
CA SER A 76 -14.07 9.53 10.15
C SER A 76 -13.61 10.17 11.47
N GLU A 77 -14.53 10.37 12.42
CA GLU A 77 -14.23 10.91 13.75
C GLU A 77 -13.47 9.92 14.65
N VAL A 78 -13.56 8.60 14.41
CA VAL A 78 -12.86 7.58 15.23
C VAL A 78 -11.49 7.20 14.66
N PHE A 79 -11.21 7.60 13.41
CA PHE A 79 -9.93 7.44 12.74
C PHE A 79 -9.39 8.79 12.24
N PRO A 80 -9.18 9.76 13.14
CA PRO A 80 -8.57 11.03 12.74
C PRO A 80 -7.13 10.78 12.29
N GLU A 81 -6.67 11.59 11.35
CA GLU A 81 -5.30 11.49 10.81
C GLU A 81 -4.25 11.73 11.91
N ASP A 82 -4.58 12.61 12.87
CA ASP A 82 -3.84 12.86 14.10
C ASP A 82 -4.73 12.57 15.31
N LEU A 83 -4.18 11.90 16.34
CA LEU A 83 -4.92 11.67 17.58
C LEU A 83 -5.10 12.98 18.35
N PRO A 84 -6.28 13.24 18.95
CA PRO A 84 -6.43 14.36 19.89
C PRO A 84 -5.50 14.08 21.09
N GLY A 85 -4.43 14.87 21.23
CA GLY A 85 -3.31 14.55 22.12
C GLY A 85 -3.73 14.22 23.56
N LEU A 86 -4.64 15.03 24.12
CA LEU A 86 -5.28 14.74 25.41
C LEU A 86 -6.62 14.06 25.20
N LEU A 87 -6.81 12.93 25.89
CA LEU A 87 -8.10 12.28 25.96
C LEU A 87 -9.15 13.30 26.43
N PRO A 88 -10.32 13.39 25.76
CA PRO A 88 -11.41 14.25 26.20
C PRO A 88 -11.71 14.02 27.69
N THR A 89 -12.11 15.08 28.40
CA THR A 89 -12.52 14.98 29.80
C THR A 89 -13.58 13.89 29.93
N ARG A 90 -13.19 12.75 30.50
CA ARG A 90 -14.09 11.63 30.72
C ARG A 90 -15.03 12.01 31.86
N GLN A 91 -16.31 11.64 31.77
CA GLN A 91 -17.25 11.84 32.88
C GLN A 91 -16.92 10.99 34.11
N VAL A 92 -16.05 9.99 33.96
CA VAL A 92 -15.63 9.08 35.02
C VAL A 92 -14.14 9.28 35.28
N GLU A 93 -13.80 9.53 36.54
CA GLU A 93 -12.42 9.56 37.03
C GLU A 93 -11.93 8.13 37.27
N PHE A 94 -10.72 7.83 36.80
CA PHE A 94 -10.10 6.52 37.01
C PHE A 94 -9.29 6.57 38.31
N GLN A 95 -9.75 5.86 39.34
CA GLN A 95 -9.02 5.70 40.59
C GLN A 95 -8.15 4.43 40.53
N ILE A 96 -6.90 4.53 40.97
CA ILE A 96 -6.02 3.37 41.16
C ILE A 96 -6.07 2.98 42.63
N ASP A 97 -6.80 1.92 42.95
CA ASP A 97 -6.85 1.38 44.30
C ASP A 97 -5.60 0.56 44.59
N LEU A 98 -4.88 0.97 45.63
CA LEU A 98 -3.74 0.21 46.13
C LEU A 98 -4.21 -0.80 47.16
N ILE A 99 -3.70 -2.04 47.06
CA ILE A 99 -3.85 -3.01 48.13
C ILE A 99 -3.17 -2.47 49.40
N HIS A 100 -3.75 -2.75 50.56
CA HIS A 100 -3.23 -2.27 51.83
C HIS A 100 -1.78 -2.76 52.03
N GLY A 101 -0.87 -1.83 52.30
CA GLY A 101 0.57 -2.12 52.45
C GLY A 101 1.39 -2.11 51.14
N ALA A 102 0.79 -1.76 49.99
CA ALA A 102 1.55 -1.54 48.76
C ALA A 102 2.51 -0.36 48.92
N ALA A 103 3.80 -0.59 48.66
CA ALA A 103 4.82 0.44 48.59
C ALA A 103 5.05 0.90 47.14
N PRO A 104 5.38 2.17 46.90
CA PRO A 104 5.77 2.64 45.57
C PRO A 104 6.97 1.87 45.02
N VAL A 105 6.94 1.54 43.74
CA VAL A 105 8.04 0.85 43.06
C VAL A 105 8.98 1.90 42.45
N ALA A 106 10.21 1.96 42.93
CA ALA A 106 11.29 2.73 42.31
C ALA A 106 12.28 1.76 41.65
N ARG A 107 12.48 1.89 40.33
CA ARG A 107 13.48 1.13 39.56
C ARG A 107 14.34 2.10 38.75
N ALA A 108 15.61 1.78 38.61
CA ALA A 108 16.49 2.54 37.75
C ALA A 108 16.02 2.40 36.27
N PRO A 109 16.09 3.47 35.46
CA PRO A 109 15.83 3.39 34.04
C PRO A 109 16.79 2.41 33.34
N TYR A 110 16.32 1.80 32.25
CA TYR A 110 17.19 1.00 31.39
C TYR A 110 18.22 1.89 30.69
N ARG A 111 19.37 1.32 30.36
CA ARG A 111 20.37 1.99 29.53
C ARG A 111 19.89 2.00 28.09
N LEU A 112 19.74 3.19 27.53
CA LEU A 112 19.39 3.42 26.13
C LEU A 112 20.60 3.94 25.36
N ALA A 113 20.72 3.58 24.08
CA ALA A 113 21.68 4.19 23.19
C ALA A 113 21.33 5.67 22.92
N PRO A 114 22.29 6.51 22.49
CA PRO A 114 22.01 7.93 22.23
C PRO A 114 20.86 8.18 21.23
N SER A 115 20.68 7.31 20.23
CA SER A 115 19.58 7.42 19.26
C SER A 115 18.22 7.13 19.88
N GLU A 116 18.13 6.12 20.73
CA GLU A 116 16.90 5.73 21.44
C GLU A 116 16.52 6.79 22.49
N MET A 117 17.52 7.36 23.18
CA MET A 117 17.29 8.48 24.10
C MET A 117 16.72 9.70 23.38
N LYS A 118 17.19 9.98 22.16
CA LYS A 118 16.68 11.08 21.34
C LYS A 118 15.23 10.82 20.92
N GLU A 119 14.96 9.62 20.39
CA GLU A 119 13.60 9.23 19.99
C GLU A 119 12.62 9.29 21.18
N LEU A 120 13.01 8.77 22.34
CA LEU A 120 12.20 8.87 23.56
C LEU A 120 11.94 10.32 23.97
N SER A 121 12.96 11.18 23.87
CA SER A 121 12.81 12.61 24.17
C SER A 121 11.83 13.29 23.21
N ASP A 122 11.90 12.96 21.93
CA ASP A 122 11.01 13.54 20.91
C ASP A 122 9.56 13.09 21.18
N GLN A 123 9.33 11.81 21.49
CA GLN A 123 8.01 11.28 21.87
C GLN A 123 7.44 11.91 23.15
N LEU A 124 8.29 12.18 24.15
CA LEU A 124 7.86 12.84 25.39
C LEU A 124 7.49 14.31 25.19
N GLN A 125 7.96 14.97 24.12
CA GLN A 125 7.55 16.34 23.76
C GLN A 125 6.19 16.39 23.06
N GLU A 126 5.74 15.28 22.48
CA GLU A 126 4.44 15.15 21.80
C GLU A 126 3.29 14.82 22.77
N LEU A 127 3.59 14.40 24.01
CA LEU A 127 2.62 14.14 25.08
C LEU A 127 2.18 15.43 25.79
#